data_AF-A0AAU8MR13-F1
#
_entry.id   AF-A0AAU8MR13-F1
#
_cell.length_a   1.000
_cell.length_b   1.000
_cell.length_c   1.000
_cell.angle_alpha   90.00
_cell.angle_beta   90.00
_cell.angle_gamma   90.00
#
_symmetry.space_group_name_H-M   'P 1'
#
loop_
_entity.id
_entity.type
_entity.pdbx_description
1 polymer ?
#
loop_
_entity_poly.entity_id
_entity_poly.type
_entity_poly.pdbx_seq_one_letter_code
_entity_poly.pdbx_strand_id
1 'polypeptide(L)' 'MKIRKMKGRAIAFAAIVLMSAAGTVAAIPAPGTCTAANQGQRVTERAHDGSSRIYLCDEGVWQTYAICDRYGRCIIVI' A
#
# COMPACT_ATOMS: atom_id res chain seq x y z
N MET A 1 -34.49 -27.55 37.62
CA MET A 1 -34.16 -28.00 36.25
C MET A 1 -32.85 -27.34 35.84
N LYS A 2 -31.76 -28.13 35.70
CA LYS A 2 -30.36 -27.69 35.51
C LYS A 2 -30.08 -27.44 34.02
N ILE A 3 -29.68 -26.23 33.64
CA ILE A 3 -29.18 -25.93 32.29
C ILE A 3 -27.67 -26.22 32.25
N ARG A 4 -27.30 -27.04 31.28
CA ARG A 4 -25.99 -27.69 31.15
C ARG A 4 -24.91 -26.71 30.69
N LYS A 5 -23.70 -26.91 31.21
CA LYS A 5 -22.43 -26.39 30.66
C LYS A 5 -22.34 -26.74 29.17
N MET A 6 -22.06 -25.76 28.32
CA MET A 6 -21.41 -26.02 27.03
C MET A 6 -19.96 -25.53 27.10
N LYS A 7 -19.04 -26.50 27.25
CA LYS A 7 -17.64 -26.34 26.87
C LYS A 7 -17.59 -26.41 25.35
N GLY A 8 -17.09 -25.37 24.69
CA GLY A 8 -16.80 -25.38 23.26
C GLY A 8 -15.86 -24.26 22.92
N ARG A 9 -14.55 -24.53 23.00
CA ARG A 9 -13.50 -23.66 22.49
C ARG A 9 -13.73 -23.46 21.00
N ALA A 10 -14.10 -22.25 20.58
CA ALA A 10 -14.07 -21.84 19.18
C ALA A 10 -13.14 -20.63 19.06
N ILE A 11 -11.86 -20.94 18.92
CA ILE A 11 -10.98 -20.35 17.90
C ILE A 11 -10.93 -18.82 17.92
N ALA A 12 -9.93 -18.32 18.65
CA ALA A 12 -9.21 -17.11 18.28
C ALA A 12 -8.73 -17.21 16.82
N PHE A 13 -8.55 -16.05 16.17
CA PHE A 13 -8.00 -15.79 14.82
C PHE A 13 -9.01 -15.28 13.79
N ALA A 14 -9.08 -13.95 13.71
CA ALA A 14 -8.94 -13.15 12.48
C ALA A 14 -8.96 -11.68 12.92
N ALA A 15 -7.90 -11.18 13.55
CA ALA A 15 -6.78 -10.55 12.87
C ALA A 15 -7.21 -9.33 12.02
N ILE A 16 -6.93 -8.16 12.60
CA ILE A 16 -6.60 -6.91 11.90
C ILE A 16 -7.77 -6.21 11.21
N VAL A 17 -8.57 -5.60 12.07
CA VAL A 17 -9.16 -4.28 11.83
C VAL A 17 -8.05 -3.30 11.41
N LEU A 18 -8.28 -2.53 10.35
CA LEU A 18 -7.50 -1.39 9.84
C LEU A 18 -6.31 -1.69 8.91
N MET A 19 -6.60 -2.04 7.66
CA MET A 19 -5.84 -1.50 6.51
C MET A 19 -6.64 -0.38 5.84
N SER A 20 -7.19 0.52 6.64
CA SER A 20 -7.71 1.80 6.16
C SER A 20 -6.76 2.88 6.65
N ALA A 21 -6.26 3.67 5.70
CA ALA A 21 -5.50 4.89 5.91
C ALA A 21 -4.06 4.74 6.41
N ALA A 22 -3.17 4.46 5.47
CA ALA A 22 -1.97 5.27 5.36
C ALA A 22 -1.86 5.76 3.91
N GLY A 23 -2.81 6.59 3.50
CA GLY A 23 -2.55 7.61 2.49
C GLY A 23 -1.56 8.61 3.08
N THR A 24 -0.36 8.13 3.40
CA THR A 24 0.78 9.00 3.50
C THR A 24 0.96 9.50 2.08
N VAL A 25 0.79 10.80 1.89
CA VAL A 25 1.47 11.50 0.80
C VAL A 25 2.95 11.32 1.09
N ALA A 26 3.45 10.13 0.76
CA ALA A 26 4.83 9.78 0.96
C ALA A 26 5.60 10.71 0.02
N ALA A 27 6.36 11.61 0.65
CA ALA A 27 7.50 12.24 0.02
C ALA A 27 8.22 11.20 -0.84
N ILE A 28 8.62 11.58 -2.06
CA ILE A 28 9.36 10.78 -3.04
C ILE A 28 10.07 9.63 -2.32
N PRO A 29 9.68 8.35 -2.56
CA PRO A 29 10.29 7.24 -1.85
C PRO A 29 11.80 7.32 -2.03
N ALA A 30 12.53 7.52 -0.92
CA ALA A 30 13.96 7.69 -1.01
C ALA A 30 14.57 6.42 -1.63
N PRO A 31 15.57 6.54 -2.52
CA PRO A 31 16.28 5.39 -3.06
C PRO A 31 16.74 4.46 -1.92
N GLY A 32 16.49 3.16 -2.04
CA GLY A 32 16.85 2.16 -1.02
C GLY A 32 15.84 1.97 0.13
N THR A 33 14.69 2.65 0.11
CA THR A 33 13.58 2.37 1.06
C THR A 33 12.65 1.25 0.58
N CYS A 34 12.84 0.76 -0.64
CA CYS A 34 12.14 -0.42 -1.14
C CYS A 34 12.78 -1.64 -0.46
N THR A 35 12.01 -2.31 0.37
CA THR A 35 12.43 -3.52 1.09
C THR A 35 11.56 -4.69 0.65
N ALA A 36 11.95 -5.92 1.02
CA ALA A 36 11.15 -7.11 0.74
C ALA A 36 9.70 -7.01 1.27
N ALA A 37 9.45 -6.20 2.30
CA ALA A 37 8.11 -5.97 2.84
C ALA A 37 7.21 -5.17 1.89
N ASN A 38 7.79 -4.38 0.98
CA ASN A 38 7.07 -3.48 0.07
C ASN A 38 7.19 -3.94 -1.39
N GLN A 39 7.79 -5.11 -1.65
CA GLN A 39 7.99 -5.63 -3.01
C GLN A 39 6.66 -5.76 -3.76
N GLY A 40 6.59 -5.19 -4.98
CA GLY A 40 5.38 -5.15 -5.79
C GLY A 40 4.38 -4.05 -5.39
N GLN A 41 4.66 -3.28 -4.33
CA GLN A 41 3.82 -2.16 -3.93
C GLN A 41 3.96 -0.99 -4.92
N ARG A 42 2.85 -0.28 -5.14
CA ARG A 42 2.81 0.97 -5.89
C ARG A 42 2.57 2.15 -4.97
N VAL A 43 3.33 3.21 -5.15
CA VAL A 43 3.18 4.47 -4.41
C VAL A 43 2.91 5.58 -5.40
N THR A 44 1.91 6.40 -5.11
CA THR A 44 1.57 7.57 -5.95
C THR A 44 1.98 8.84 -5.23
N GLU A 45 2.90 9.57 -5.84
CA GLU A 45 3.25 10.94 -5.48
C GLU A 45 2.37 11.90 -6.30
N ARG A 46 1.81 12.92 -5.66
CA ARG A 46 1.07 14.00 -6.33
C ARG A 46 1.84 15.30 -6.18
N ALA A 47 2.11 15.96 -7.31
CA ALA A 47 2.70 17.28 -7.33
C ALA A 47 1.61 18.36 -7.16
N HIS A 48 2.05 19.56 -6.79
CA HIS A 48 1.15 20.71 -6.56
C HIS A 48 0.42 21.18 -7.83
N ASP A 49 0.94 20.88 -9.02
CA ASP A 49 0.32 21.20 -10.31
C ASP A 49 -0.79 20.21 -10.73
N GLY A 50 -1.03 19.19 -9.89
CA GLY A 50 -2.00 18.12 -10.12
C GLY A 50 -1.45 16.92 -10.89
N SER A 51 -0.21 16.98 -11.38
CA SER A 51 0.46 15.82 -11.96
C SER A 51 0.79 14.78 -10.88
N SER A 52 1.02 13.54 -11.29
CA SER A 52 1.41 12.47 -10.38
C SER A 52 2.51 11.57 -10.96
N ARG A 53 3.30 11.01 -10.06
CA ARG A 53 4.29 9.97 -10.36
C ARG A 53 3.95 8.72 -9.58
N ILE A 54 3.97 7.59 -10.27
CA ILE A 54 3.71 6.28 -9.69
C ILE A 54 5.05 5.55 -9.65
N TYR A 55 5.45 5.13 -8.46
CA TYR A 55 6.65 4.33 -8.24
C TYR A 55 6.25 2.88 -7.93
N LEU A 56 7.01 1.93 -8.45
CA LEU A 56 6.91 0.50 -8.16
C LEU A 56 8.15 0.08 -7.38
N CYS A 57 7.96 -0.60 -6.25
CA CYS A 57 9.07 -1.23 -5.54
C CYS A 57 9.38 -2.55 -6.23
N ASP A 58 10.54 -2.59 -6.89
CA ASP A 58 11.04 -3.76 -7.57
C ASP A 58 12.53 -3.97 -7.32
N GLU A 59 12.93 -5.22 -7.08
CA GLU A 59 14.31 -5.62 -6.76
C GLU A 59 15.00 -4.77 -5.67
N GLY A 60 14.24 -4.30 -4.67
CA GLY A 60 14.78 -3.47 -3.60
C GLY A 60 15.01 -2.00 -3.98
N VAL A 61 14.50 -1.56 -5.13
CA VAL A 61 14.57 -0.18 -5.62
C VAL A 61 13.18 0.35 -5.98
N TRP A 62 12.91 1.62 -5.65
CA TRP A 62 11.72 2.30 -6.17
C TRP A 62 11.99 2.78 -7.59
N GLN A 63 11.32 2.17 -8.56
CA GLN A 63 11.41 2.55 -9.97
C GLN A 63 10.20 3.40 -10.37
N THR A 64 10.40 4.35 -11.28
CA THR A 64 9.29 5.13 -11.83
C THR A 64 8.51 4.27 -12.80
N TYR A 65 7.28 3.90 -12.44
CA TYR A 65 6.40 3.06 -13.24
C TYR A 65 5.56 3.89 -14.22
N ALA A 66 5.03 5.02 -13.78
CA ALA A 66 4.22 5.89 -14.62
C ALA A 66 4.29 7.35 -14.19
N ILE A 67 4.08 8.26 -15.15
CA ILE A 67 3.92 9.68 -14.92
C ILE A 67 2.59 10.10 -15.51
N CYS A 68 1.74 10.72 -14.71
CA CYS A 68 0.43 11.20 -15.14
C CYS A 68 0.39 12.73 -15.09
N ASP A 69 -0.28 13.33 -16.06
CA ASP A 69 -0.61 14.75 -16.02
C ASP A 69 -1.81 15.02 -15.10
N ARG A 70 -2.11 16.31 -14.90
CA ARG A 70 -3.24 16.76 -14.07
C ARG A 70 -4.62 16.33 -14.56
N TYR A 71 -4.71 15.82 -15.79
CA TYR A 71 -5.94 15.35 -16.41
C TYR A 71 -6.09 13.82 -16.32
N GLY A 72 -5.15 13.13 -15.68
CA GLY A 72 -5.14 11.67 -15.54
C GLY A 72 -4.60 10.95 -16.77
N ARG A 73 -3.94 11.64 -17.70
CA ARG A 73 -3.26 11.00 -18.83
C ARG A 73 -1.89 10.53 -18.37
N CYS A 74 -1.71 9.21 -18.36
CA CYS A 74 -0.51 8.58 -17.86
C CYS A 74 0.36 8.03 -19.00
N ILE A 75 1.66 8.23 -18.87
CA ILE A 75 2.69 7.56 -19.67
C ILE A 75 3.32 6.52 -18.75
N ILE A 76 3.33 5.26 -19.19
CA ILE A 76 4.05 4.19 -18.50
C ILE A 76 5.53 4.32 -18.89
N VAL A 77 6.40 4.35 -17.87
CA VAL A 77 7.83 4.66 -17.99
C VAL A 77 8.69 3.41 -17.79
N ILE A 78 8.10 2.26 -17.41
CA ILE A 78 8.78 0.95 -17.23
C ILE A 78 9.93 0.80 -18.23
#